data_AF-A0A838FNQ6-F1
#
_entry.id   AF-A0A838FNQ6-F1
#
_cell.length_a   1.000
_cell.length_b   1.000
_cell.length_c   1.000
_cell.angle_alpha   90.00
_cell.angle_beta   90.00
_cell.angle_gamma   90.00
#
_symmetry.space_group_name_H-M   'P 1'
#
loop_
_entity.id
_entity.type
_entity.pdbx_description
1 polymer ?
#
loop_
_entity_poly.entity_id
_entity_poly.type
_entity_poly.pdbx_seq_one_letter_code
_entity_poly.pdbx_strand_id
1 'polypeptide(L)'
;MRETPPQTPAEAPPSDRVVLARIAIGSALKVDGVAEPHLPPVGRRSTRSGGVRVDGVTVTASPGGGYDVALHLVARVVPLQALGERVRSRVEGAARRAGLAERLGPVSVRFEDLVEPAASRPAPPPPPVASPPAPFPGPASP
;
A
#
# COMPACT_ATOMS: atom_id res chain seq x y z
N MET A 1 -51.07 15.42 -7.91
CA MET A 1 -50.00 14.62 -7.28
C MET A 1 -48.70 15.02 -7.96
N ARG A 2 -47.76 15.66 -7.25
CA ARG A 2 -46.48 16.08 -7.83
C ARG A 2 -45.47 14.95 -7.63
N GLU A 3 -45.08 14.29 -8.71
CA GLU A 3 -43.99 13.32 -8.71
C GLU A 3 -42.68 14.06 -8.41
N THR A 4 -42.06 13.75 -7.27
CA THR A 4 -40.71 14.19 -6.96
C THR A 4 -39.75 13.34 -7.79
N PRO A 5 -38.93 13.92 -8.70
CA PRO A 5 -37.95 13.14 -9.44
C PRO A 5 -36.98 12.47 -8.45
N PRO A 6 -36.52 11.23 -8.74
CA PRO A 6 -35.54 10.56 -7.90
C PRO A 6 -34.28 11.41 -7.87
N GLN A 7 -33.95 11.96 -6.71
CA GLN A 7 -32.71 12.68 -6.52
C GLN A 7 -31.57 11.68 -6.77
N THR A 8 -30.89 11.84 -7.90
CA THR A 8 -29.59 11.21 -8.14
C THR A 8 -28.75 11.53 -6.91
N PRO A 9 -28.19 10.55 -6.18
CA PRO A 9 -27.38 10.85 -5.02
C PRO A 9 -26.22 11.71 -5.51
N ALA A 10 -26.28 13.00 -5.20
CA ALA A 10 -25.20 13.92 -5.49
C ALA A 10 -23.96 13.32 -4.84
N GLU A 11 -22.98 12.97 -5.67
CA GLU A 11 -21.72 12.40 -5.25
C GLU A 11 -21.05 13.43 -4.34
N ALA A 12 -21.24 13.27 -3.03
CA ALA A 12 -20.73 14.23 -2.06
C ALA A 12 -19.21 14.32 -2.24
N PRO A 13 -18.64 15.54 -2.26
CA PRO A 13 -17.21 15.70 -2.42
C PRO A 13 -16.47 14.83 -1.39
N PRO A 14 -15.37 14.16 -1.79
CA PRO A 14 -14.68 13.22 -0.93
C PRO A 14 -14.26 13.94 0.35
N SER A 15 -14.78 13.49 1.49
CA SER A 15 -14.49 14.11 2.78
C SER A 15 -12.97 14.14 3.03
N ASP A 16 -12.48 15.18 3.71
CA ASP A 16 -11.08 15.34 4.09
C ASP A 16 -10.47 14.09 4.74
N ARG A 17 -11.27 13.30 5.48
CA ARG A 17 -10.87 12.00 6.03
C ARG A 17 -10.41 11.00 4.96
N VAL A 18 -11.14 10.90 3.86
CA VAL A 18 -10.82 10.01 2.73
C VAL A 18 -9.63 10.52 1.95
N VAL A 19 -9.51 11.84 1.80
CA VAL A 19 -8.34 12.47 1.16
C VAL A 19 -7.08 12.18 1.99
N LEU A 20 -7.13 12.40 3.32
CA LEU A 20 -6.05 12.06 4.24
C LEU A 20 -5.73 10.56 4.22
N ALA A 21 -6.74 9.69 4.25
CA ALA A 21 -6.56 8.25 4.17
C ALA A 21 -5.79 7.82 2.91
N ARG A 22 -6.18 8.36 1.75
CA ARG A 22 -5.51 8.09 0.46
C ARG A 22 -4.07 8.61 0.44
N ILE A 23 -3.85 9.82 0.94
CA ILE A 23 -2.51 10.40 1.02
C ILE A 23 -1.62 9.56 1.94
N ALA A 24 -2.14 9.16 3.10
CA ALA A 24 -1.40 8.40 4.09
C ALA A 24 -0.98 7.03 3.55
N ILE A 25 -1.93 6.25 3.00
CA ILE A 25 -1.61 4.93 2.45
C ILE A 25 -0.73 5.03 1.21
N GLY A 26 -1.01 5.95 0.29
CA GLY A 26 -0.22 6.15 -0.92
C GLY A 26 1.20 6.65 -0.64
N SER A 27 1.42 7.33 0.49
CA SER A 27 2.74 7.76 0.93
C SER A 27 3.50 6.66 1.65
N ALA A 28 2.82 5.88 2.48
CA ALA A 28 3.40 4.75 3.20
C ALA A 28 3.91 3.66 2.25
N LEU A 29 3.16 3.34 1.20
CA LEU A 29 3.55 2.35 0.18
C LEU A 29 4.74 2.77 -0.68
N LYS A 30 5.13 4.06 -0.63
CA LYS A 30 6.33 4.56 -1.30
C LYS A 30 7.59 4.48 -0.42
N VAL A 31 7.49 3.93 0.79
CA VAL A 31 8.64 3.76 1.69
C VAL A 31 9.21 2.36 1.51
N ASP A 32 10.49 2.28 1.16
CA ASP A 32 11.21 1.03 1.12
C ASP A 32 11.17 0.31 2.47
N GLY A 33 10.66 -0.92 2.43
CA GLY A 33 10.39 -1.75 3.60
C GLY A 33 8.91 -1.92 3.93
N VAL A 34 8.00 -1.16 3.31
CA VAL A 34 6.56 -1.45 3.34
C VAL A 34 6.23 -2.36 2.16
N ALA A 35 5.60 -3.51 2.41
CA ALA A 35 5.21 -4.45 1.37
C ALA A 35 3.83 -4.08 0.79
N GLU A 36 2.82 -3.98 1.67
CA GLU A 36 1.43 -3.79 1.27
C GLU A 36 0.59 -3.21 2.43
N PRO A 37 -0.59 -2.61 2.14
CA PRO A 37 -1.53 -2.29 3.21
C PRO A 37 -2.02 -3.58 3.85
N HIS A 38 -2.12 -3.61 5.18
CA HIS A 38 -2.76 -4.75 5.83
C HIS A 38 -4.26 -4.72 5.52
N LEU A 39 -4.74 -5.80 4.89
CA LEU A 39 -6.14 -6.02 4.53
C LEU A 39 -6.78 -6.99 5.53
N PRO A 40 -7.31 -6.50 6.66
CA PRO A 40 -7.97 -7.36 7.63
C PRO A 40 -9.28 -7.94 7.07
N PRO A 41 -9.74 -9.09 7.59
CA PRO A 41 -11.04 -9.64 7.25
C PRO A 41 -12.14 -8.62 7.57
N VAL A 42 -12.81 -8.18 6.48
CA VAL A 42 -13.98 -7.31 6.36
C VAL A 42 -14.24 -6.31 7.49
N GLY A 43 -13.97 -5.02 7.23
CA GLY A 43 -14.62 -3.89 7.89
C GLY A 43 -13.98 -3.39 9.19
N ARG A 44 -13.00 -4.09 9.74
CA ARG A 44 -12.19 -3.59 10.85
C ARG A 44 -10.98 -2.86 10.24
N ARG A 45 -10.70 -1.60 10.59
CA ARG A 45 -9.52 -0.81 10.12
C ARG A 45 -9.58 -0.25 8.70
N SER A 46 -10.75 0.25 8.29
CA SER A 46 -10.92 0.97 7.01
C SER A 46 -11.57 2.33 7.26
N THR A 47 -11.13 3.35 6.53
CA THR A 47 -11.79 4.67 6.52
C THR A 47 -12.85 4.69 5.44
N ARG A 48 -14.11 4.94 5.81
CA ARG A 48 -15.23 5.05 4.86
C ARG A 48 -15.90 6.42 4.96
N SER A 49 -16.16 7.04 3.81
CA SER A 49 -16.99 8.25 3.73
C SER A 49 -17.57 8.40 2.32
N GLY A 50 -18.83 8.81 2.22
CA GLY A 50 -19.47 9.10 0.92
C GLY A 50 -19.42 7.94 -0.08
N GLY A 51 -19.53 6.69 0.38
CA GLY A 51 -19.42 5.51 -0.49
C GLY A 51 -18.00 5.05 -0.80
N VAL A 52 -16.98 5.88 -0.57
CA VAL A 52 -15.56 5.54 -0.76
C VAL A 52 -15.01 4.85 0.49
N ARG A 53 -14.29 3.75 0.30
CA ARG A 53 -13.57 3.01 1.35
C ARG A 53 -12.08 2.97 1.02
N VAL A 54 -11.26 3.19 2.05
CA VAL A 54 -9.79 3.04 1.99
C VAL A 54 -9.38 2.05 3.08
N ASP A 55 -8.82 0.93 2.68
CA ASP A 55 -8.36 -0.13 3.59
C ASP A 55 -6.92 0.11 4.08
N GLY A 56 -6.57 -0.49 5.22
CA GLY A 56 -5.24 -0.36 5.84
C GLY A 56 -4.99 0.99 6.52
N VAL A 57 -6.01 1.85 6.61
CA VAL A 57 -5.91 3.16 7.25
C VAL A 57 -7.22 3.53 7.94
N THR A 58 -7.12 4.01 9.17
CA THR A 58 -8.24 4.54 9.96
C THR A 58 -7.99 6.00 10.26
N VAL A 59 -8.91 6.87 9.83
CA VAL A 59 -8.86 8.31 10.09
C VAL A 59 -10.02 8.67 11.00
N THR A 60 -9.70 9.02 12.24
CA THR A 60 -10.66 9.43 13.27
C THR A 60 -10.59 10.92 13.50
N ALA A 61 -11.73 11.60 13.66
CA ALA A 61 -11.70 12.99 14.09
C ALA A 61 -11.29 13.07 15.55
N SER A 62 -10.31 13.92 15.83
CA SER A 62 -9.88 14.25 17.17
C SER A 62 -10.82 15.29 17.78
N PRO A 63 -11.07 15.28 19.09
CA PRO A 63 -11.87 16.30 19.76
C PRO A 63 -11.33 17.73 19.59
N GLY A 64 -10.04 17.89 19.24
CA GLY A 64 -9.41 19.18 18.93
C GLY A 64 -9.61 19.70 17.50
N GLY A 65 -10.45 19.08 16.66
CA GLY A 65 -10.75 19.55 15.30
C GLY A 65 -9.82 19.02 14.20
N GLY A 66 -8.79 18.25 14.57
CA GLY A 66 -7.91 17.53 13.65
C GLY A 66 -8.36 16.09 13.35
N TYR A 67 -7.52 15.36 12.64
CA TYR A 67 -7.72 13.96 12.28
C TYR A 67 -6.53 13.10 12.71
N ASP A 68 -6.76 12.18 13.62
CA ASP A 68 -5.80 11.13 13.97
C ASP A 68 -5.77 10.08 12.87
N VAL A 69 -4.57 9.69 12.45
CA VAL A 69 -4.37 8.71 11.36
C VAL A 69 -3.68 7.48 11.92
N ALA A 70 -4.34 6.33 11.84
CA ALA A 70 -3.77 5.03 12.17
C ALA A 70 -3.55 4.20 10.90
N LEU A 71 -2.29 3.93 10.56
CA LEU A 71 -1.87 3.09 9.45
C LEU A 71 -1.61 1.66 9.92
N HIS A 72 -2.17 0.69 9.20
CA HIS A 72 -1.95 -0.73 9.42
C HIS A 72 -1.28 -1.30 8.17
N LEU A 73 -0.02 -1.69 8.30
CA LEU A 73 0.84 -2.05 7.18
C LEU A 73 1.43 -3.44 7.38
N VAL A 74 1.77 -4.09 6.27
CA VAL A 74 2.66 -5.26 6.24
C VAL A 74 4.05 -4.76 5.85
N ALA A 75 5.06 -5.08 6.65
CA ALA A 75 6.43 -4.65 6.41
C ALA A 75 7.33 -5.81 6.00
N ARG A 76 8.47 -5.50 5.38
CA ARG A 76 9.56 -6.46 5.22
C ARG A 76 10.34 -6.60 6.53
N VAL A 77 11.13 -7.66 6.65
CA VAL A 77 12.07 -7.83 7.78
C VAL A 77 13.15 -6.75 7.72
N VAL A 78 12.90 -5.63 8.40
CA VAL A 78 13.79 -4.46 8.54
C VAL A 78 13.62 -3.84 9.94
N PRO A 79 14.49 -2.92 10.38
CA PRO A 79 14.29 -2.21 11.65
C PRO A 79 12.97 -1.43 11.67
N LEU A 80 11.97 -1.96 12.37
CA LEU A 80 10.57 -1.47 12.32
C LEU A 80 10.40 -0.08 12.90
N GLN A 81 11.17 0.28 13.93
CA GLN A 81 11.13 1.61 14.51
C GLN A 81 11.54 2.67 13.48
N ALA A 82 12.70 2.48 12.84
CA ALA A 82 13.19 3.37 11.79
C ALA A 82 12.24 3.40 10.58
N LEU A 83 11.63 2.25 10.24
CA LEU A 83 10.61 2.20 9.19
C LEU A 83 9.37 3.03 9.56
N GLY A 84 8.89 2.90 10.80
CA GLY A 84 7.76 3.66 11.32
C GLY A 84 7.98 5.17 11.27
N GLU A 85 9.17 5.63 11.67
CA GLU A 85 9.56 7.05 11.59
C GLU A 85 9.59 7.55 10.14
N ARG A 86 10.21 6.80 9.21
CA ARG A 86 10.23 7.16 7.79
C ARG A 86 8.82 7.26 7.21
N VAL A 87 7.93 6.33 7.56
CA VAL A 87 6.53 6.36 7.14
C VAL A 87 5.85 7.62 7.68
N ARG A 88 5.97 7.91 8.98
CA ARG A 88 5.38 9.12 9.60
C ARG A 88 5.84 10.40 8.93
N SER A 89 7.16 10.62 8.82
CA SER A 89 7.70 11.83 8.20
C SER A 89 7.24 12.00 6.74
N ARG A 90 7.08 10.89 5.99
CA ARG A 90 6.61 10.95 4.62
C ARG A 90 5.13 11.27 4.52
N VAL A 91 4.31 10.72 5.41
CA VAL A 91 2.86 11.01 5.49
C VAL A 91 2.64 12.47 5.89
N GLU A 92 3.32 12.96 6.90
CA GLU A 92 3.27 14.37 7.33
C GLU A 92 3.70 15.31 6.20
N GLY A 93 4.82 15.00 5.54
CA GLY A 93 5.30 15.79 4.40
C GLY A 93 4.34 15.77 3.21
N ALA A 94 3.60 14.68 2.99
CA ALA A 94 2.58 14.60 1.96
C ALA A 94 1.30 15.36 2.33
N ALA A 95 0.84 15.26 3.57
CA ALA A 95 -0.30 16.01 4.08
C ALA A 95 -0.05 17.53 4.04
N ARG A 96 1.17 17.97 4.38
CA ARG A 96 1.57 19.37 4.26
C ARG A 96 1.52 19.86 2.81
N ARG A 97 2.02 19.08 1.86
CA ARG A 97 1.94 19.42 0.43
C ARG A 97 0.50 19.46 -0.11
N ALA A 98 -0.41 18.73 0.53
CA ALA A 98 -1.83 18.74 0.20
C ALA A 98 -2.62 19.84 0.94
N GLY A 99 -1.96 20.70 1.73
CA GLY A 99 -2.63 21.76 2.50
C GLY A 99 -3.42 21.27 3.72
N LEU A 100 -3.19 20.03 4.16
CA LEU A 100 -3.94 19.39 5.25
C LEU A 100 -3.13 19.31 6.56
N ALA A 101 -1.99 20.00 6.65
CA ALA A 101 -1.11 19.96 7.81
C ALA A 101 -1.82 20.35 9.12
N GLU A 102 -2.62 21.42 9.10
CA GLU A 102 -3.34 21.90 10.30
C GLU A 102 -4.46 20.96 10.73
N ARG A 103 -4.92 20.11 9.81
CA ARG A 103 -5.94 19.10 10.08
C ARG A 103 -5.34 17.74 10.42
N LEU A 104 -4.03 17.55 10.27
CA LEU A 104 -3.36 16.30 10.55
C LEU A 104 -3.00 16.24 12.05
N GLY A 105 -3.65 15.32 12.76
CA GLY A 105 -3.27 14.94 14.11
C GLY A 105 -2.13 13.93 14.13
N PRO A 106 -1.88 13.25 15.26
CA PRO A 106 -0.80 12.27 15.36
C PRO A 106 -1.00 11.11 14.38
N VAL A 107 0.12 10.70 13.75
CA VAL A 107 0.18 9.57 12.83
C VAL A 107 0.71 8.33 13.56
N SER A 108 -0.18 7.40 13.83
CA SER A 108 0.15 6.09 14.38
C SER A 108 0.43 5.09 13.26
N VAL A 109 1.54 4.37 13.34
CA VAL A 109 1.90 3.31 12.38
C VAL A 109 1.99 1.99 13.13
N ARG A 110 1.23 0.99 12.69
CA ARG A 110 1.26 -0.37 13.20
C ARG A 110 1.62 -1.33 12.08
N PHE A 111 2.59 -2.19 12.36
CA PHE A 111 2.94 -3.30 11.50
C PHE A 111 2.23 -4.54 12.03
N GLU A 112 1.29 -5.05 11.26
CA GLU A 112 0.44 -6.18 11.67
C GLU A 112 1.05 -7.52 11.25
N ASP A 113 1.93 -7.49 10.23
CA ASP A 113 2.62 -8.68 9.74
C ASP A 113 3.97 -8.32 9.12
N LEU A 114 4.86 -9.32 9.02
CA LEU A 114 6.20 -9.21 8.43
C LEU A 114 6.39 -10.25 7.34
N VAL A 115 6.75 -9.79 6.14
CA VAL A 115 7.11 -10.66 5.03
C VAL A 115 8.62 -10.73 4.88
N GLU A 116 9.17 -11.92 4.72
CA GLU A 116 10.56 -12.05 4.30
C GLU A 116 10.72 -11.43 2.91
N PRO A 117 11.82 -10.71 2.65
CA PRO A 117 12.15 -10.35 1.29
C PRO A 117 12.25 -11.66 0.52
N ALA A 118 11.48 -11.81 -0.57
CA ALA A 118 11.54 -13.00 -1.40
C ALA A 118 13.02 -13.28 -1.70
N ALA A 119 13.59 -14.29 -1.03
CA ALA A 119 14.93 -14.76 -1.34
C ALA A 119 14.89 -15.02 -2.84
N SER A 120 15.74 -14.33 -3.62
CA SER A 120 15.81 -14.49 -5.06
C SER A 120 15.66 -15.97 -5.36
N ARG A 121 14.52 -16.35 -5.95
CA ARG A 121 14.33 -17.72 -6.42
C ARG A 121 15.56 -17.98 -7.30
N PRO A 122 16.42 -18.96 -6.99
CA PRO A 122 17.57 -19.22 -7.83
C PRO A 122 17.03 -19.40 -9.25
N ALA A 123 17.65 -18.71 -10.21
CA ALA A 123 17.26 -18.81 -11.60
C ALA A 123 17.10 -20.30 -11.94
N PRO A 124 16.06 -20.71 -12.68
CA PRO A 124 15.98 -22.09 -13.15
C PRO A 124 17.32 -22.43 -13.82
N PRO A 125 17.91 -23.60 -13.53
CA PRO A 125 19.16 -23.98 -14.18
C PRO A 125 18.99 -23.81 -15.69
N PRO A 126 20.00 -23.26 -16.41
CA PRO A 126 19.90 -23.16 -17.86
C PRO A 126 19.55 -24.55 -18.41
N PRO A 127 18.72 -24.63 -19.48
CA PRO A 127 18.44 -25.91 -20.11
C PRO A 127 19.78 -26.61 -20.41
N PRO A 128 19.89 -27.94 -20.26
CA PRO A 128 21.11 -28.65 -20.60
C PRO A 128 21.47 -28.27 -22.03
N VAL A 129 22.64 -27.66 -22.22
CA VAL A 129 23.20 -27.40 -23.54
C VAL A 129 23.26 -28.77 -24.21
N ALA A 130 22.43 -28.98 -25.22
CA ALA A 130 22.46 -30.20 -26.01
C ALA A 130 23.89 -30.36 -26.51
N SER A 131 24.55 -31.44 -26.11
CA SER A 131 25.86 -31.80 -26.62
C SER A 131 25.84 -31.72 -28.14
N PRO A 132 26.85 -31.10 -28.79
CA PRO A 132 26.90 -31.09 -30.24
C PRO A 132 26.88 -32.53 -30.75
N PRO A 133 26.14 -32.83 -31.84
CA PRO A 133 26.15 -34.17 -32.42
C PRO A 133 27.58 -34.55 -32.79
N ALA A 134 27.96 -35.79 -32.46
CA ALA A 134 29.26 -36.34 -32.80
C ALA A 134 29.54 -36.18 -34.30
N PRO A 135 30.79 -35.89 -34.72
CA PRO A 135 31.14 -35.84 -36.12
C PRO A 135 30.87 -37.19 -36.77
N PHE A 136 30.11 -37.18 -37.86
CA PHE A 136 29.87 -38.35 -38.70
C PHE A 136 31.21 -38.97 -39.12
N PRO A 137 31.40 -40.30 -39.00
CA PRO A 137 32.55 -40.95 -39.59
C PRO A 137 32.45 -40.81 -41.12
N GLY A 138 33.41 -40.09 -41.71
CA GLY A 138 33.56 -39.97 -43.15
C GLY A 138 33.80 -41.33 -43.80
N PRO A 139 33.46 -41.49 -45.09
CA PRO A 139 33.58 -42.76 -45.78
C PRO A 139 35.05 -43.19 -45.87
N ALA A 140 35.32 -44.42 -45.43
CA ALA A 140 36.54 -45.12 -45.76
C ALA A 140 36.67 -45.25 -47.28
N SER A 141 37.85 -44.97 -47.81
CA SER A 141 38.22 -45.24 -49.19
C SER A 141 39.74 -45.39 -49.27
N PRO A 142 40.26 -46.18 -50.21
CA PRO A 142 39.87 -47.53 -50.63
C PRO A 142 40.79 -48.63 -50.06
#